data_AF-A0A357AXP7-F1
#
_entry.id   AF-A0A357AXP7-F1
#
_cell.length_a   1.000
_cell.length_b   1.000
_cell.length_c   1.000
_cell.angle_alpha   90.00
_cell.angle_beta   90.00
_cell.angle_gamma   90.00
#
_symmetry.space_group_name_H-M   'P 1'
#
loop_
_entity.id
_entity.type
_entity.pdbx_description
1 polymer ?
#
loop_
_entity_poly.entity_id
_entity_poly.type
_entity_poly.pdbx_seq_one_letter_code
_entity_poly.pdbx_strand_id
1 'polypeptide(L)' 'GIYGGDGLRRALRALDSGEYGRILRAKGYVASERGWLHFDYVPGEEAVRSGPAEVTGRLCVIGIDLDKAGLKELFNVG' A
#
# COMPACT_ATOMS: atom_id res chain seq x y z
N GLY A 1 -2.52 -8.47 6.50
CA GLY A 1 -3.38 -9.46 5.79
C GLY A 1 -2.69 -10.00 4.54
N ILE A 2 -3.18 -11.10 3.99
CA ILE A 2 -2.71 -11.65 2.70
C ILE A 2 -3.40 -10.88 1.56
N TYR A 3 -2.62 -10.29 0.64
CA TYR A 3 -3.14 -9.54 -0.50
C TYR A 3 -3.11 -10.36 -1.80
N GLY A 4 -4.21 -10.31 -2.55
CA GLY A 4 -4.19 -10.52 -4.00
C GLY A 4 -3.75 -9.24 -4.73
N GLY A 5 -3.12 -9.37 -5.91
CA GLY A 5 -2.64 -8.22 -6.68
C GLY A 5 -3.70 -7.15 -6.94
N ASP A 6 -4.93 -7.57 -7.28
CA ASP A 6 -6.05 -6.64 -7.51
C ASP A 6 -6.54 -5.97 -6.22
N GLY A 7 -6.47 -6.67 -5.08
CA GLY A 7 -6.80 -6.09 -3.78
C GLY A 7 -5.84 -4.98 -3.39
N LEU A 8 -4.54 -5.19 -3.63
CA LEU A 8 -3.51 -4.18 -3.39
C LEU A 8 -3.69 -2.98 -4.32
N ARG A 9 -3.97 -3.19 -5.61
CA ARG A 9 -4.25 -2.09 -6.56
C ARG A 9 -5.45 -1.25 -6.15
N ARG A 10 -6.53 -1.88 -5.67
CA ARG A 10 -7.70 -1.15 -5.14
C ARG A 10 -7.33 -0.30 -3.92
N ALA A 11 -6.55 -0.85 -2.99
CA ALA A 11 -6.07 -0.09 -1.83
C ALA A 11 -5.20 1.11 -2.25
N LEU A 12 -4.31 0.93 -3.22
CA LEU A 12 -3.48 2.04 -3.73
C LEU A 12 -4.32 3.12 -4.41
N ARG A 13 -5.32 2.74 -5.22
CA ARG A 13 -6.25 3.71 -5.85
C ARG A 13 -7.12 4.46 -4.84
N ALA A 14 -7.45 3.84 -3.71
CA ALA A 14 -8.19 4.53 -2.65
C ALA A 14 -7.39 5.69 -2.05
N LEU A 15 -6.06 5.71 -2.19
CA LEU A 15 -5.22 6.82 -1.74
C LEU A 15 -5.44 8.12 -2.53
N ASP A 16 -6.01 8.05 -3.74
CA ASP A 16 -6.36 9.22 -4.54
C ASP A 16 -7.62 9.94 -4.02
N SER A 17 -8.42 9.31 -3.14
CA SER A 17 -9.69 9.89 -2.66
C SER A 17 -9.50 11.11 -1.76
N GLY A 18 -8.33 11.24 -1.14
CA GLY A 18 -8.05 12.23 -0.10
C GLY A 18 -8.60 11.87 1.30
N GLU A 19 -9.32 10.76 1.44
CA GLU A 19 -9.87 10.27 2.73
C GLU A 19 -8.76 10.01 3.76
N TYR A 20 -7.58 9.60 3.30
CA TYR A 20 -6.43 9.25 4.13
C TYR A 20 -5.41 10.40 4.29
N GLY A 21 -5.80 11.62 3.93
CA GLY A 21 -4.91 12.77 3.79
C GLY A 21 -4.36 12.91 2.37
N ARG A 22 -3.55 13.94 2.14
CA ARG A 22 -2.95 14.21 0.83
C ARG A 22 -1.68 13.36 0.66
N ILE A 23 -1.83 12.21 0.02
CA ILE A 23 -0.71 11.30 -0.25
C ILE A 23 0.13 11.83 -1.41
N LEU A 24 1.46 11.92 -1.21
CA LEU A 24 2.43 12.28 -2.25
C LEU A 24 3.13 11.04 -2.81
N ARG A 25 3.38 10.05 -1.96
CA ARG A 25 3.94 8.76 -2.33
C ARG A 25 3.58 7.70 -1.31
N ALA A 26 3.37 6.47 -1.76
CA ALA A 26 3.41 5.29 -0.92
C ALA A 26 4.32 4.23 -1.54
N LYS A 27 5.11 3.53 -0.72
CA LYS A 27 5.96 2.43 -1.16
C LYS A 27 6.02 1.36 -0.10
N GLY A 28 6.07 0.11 -0.54
CA GLY A 28 6.16 -0.98 0.40
C GLY A 28 6.13 -2.35 -0.23
N TYR A 29 5.94 -3.33 0.64
CA TYR A 29 5.73 -4.72 0.27
C TYR A 29 4.82 -5.39 1.29
N VAL A 30 3.93 -6.24 0.78
CA VAL A 30 2.93 -6.97 1.56
C VAL A 30 2.94 -8.45 1.21
N ALA A 31 2.57 -9.28 2.17
CA ALA A 31 2.41 -10.71 1.96
C ALA A 31 1.24 -11.00 1.01
N SER A 32 1.40 -12.02 0.18
CA SER A 32 0.42 -12.52 -0.78
C SER A 32 0.38 -14.05 -0.74
N GLU A 33 -0.69 -14.64 -1.27
CA GLU A 33 -0.83 -16.11 -1.35
C GLU A 33 0.31 -16.79 -2.12
N ARG A 34 0.96 -16.04 -3.03
CA ARG A 34 2.03 -16.53 -3.89
C ARG A 34 3.42 -15.98 -3.52
N GLY A 35 3.58 -15.43 -2.32
CA GLY A 35 4.84 -14.82 -1.85
C GLY A 35 4.66 -13.37 -1.45
N TRP A 36 5.40 -12.46 -2.09
CA TRP A 36 5.42 -11.04 -1.72
C TRP A 36 5.12 -10.14 -2.90
N LEU A 37 4.31 -9.10 -2.65
CA LEU A 37 3.98 -8.07 -3.61
C LEU A 37 4.65 -6.77 -3.17
N HIS A 38 5.50 -6.23 -4.03
CA HIS A 38 6.09 -4.91 -3.88
C HIS A 38 5.22 -3.91 -4.62
N PHE A 39 5.10 -2.72 -4.03
CA PHE A 39 4.38 -1.64 -4.66
C PHE A 39 5.12 -0.31 -4.54
N ASP A 40 4.90 0.51 -5.56
CA ASP A 40 5.19 1.94 -5.59
C ASP A 40 3.92 2.65 -6.05
N TYR A 41 3.60 3.76 -5.42
CA TYR A 41 2.44 4.58 -5.73
C TYR A 41 2.79 6.06 -5.65
N VAL A 42 2.29 6.80 -6.62
CA VAL A 42 2.15 8.26 -6.62
C VAL A 42 0.72 8.57 -7.10
N PRO A 43 0.17 9.77 -6.82
CA PRO A 43 -1.18 10.11 -7.26
C PRO A 43 -1.39 9.87 -8.76
N GLY A 44 -2.42 9.08 -9.11
CA GLY A 44 -2.74 8.69 -10.48
C GLY A 44 -1.89 7.56 -11.10
N GLU A 45 -0.89 7.02 -10.40
CA GLU A 45 -0.07 5.90 -10.90
C GLU A 45 0.28 4.89 -9.80
N GLU A 46 -0.03 3.61 -10.05
CA GLU A 46 0.39 2.50 -9.21
C GLU A 46 1.17 1.41 -9.97
N ALA A 47 2.23 0.91 -9.35
CA ALA A 47 2.99 -0.23 -9.83
C ALA A 47 2.98 -1.34 -8.78
N VAL A 48 2.44 -2.51 -9.12
CA VAL A 48 2.45 -3.72 -8.28
C VAL A 48 3.20 -4.83 -8.99
N ARG A 49 4.17 -5.43 -8.31
CA ARG A 49 5.04 -6.48 -8.84
C ARG A 49 5.32 -7.56 -7.80
N SER A 50 5.51 -8.80 -8.23
CA SER A 50 6.08 -9.83 -7.37
C SER A 50 7.53 -9.51 -7.02
N GLY A 51 7.96 -9.82 -5.81
CA GLY A 51 9.35 -9.63 -5.38
C GLY A 51 9.86 -10.75 -4.48
N PRO A 52 11.11 -10.63 -4.01
CA PRO A 52 11.74 -11.63 -3.16
C PRO A 52 10.99 -11.84 -1.84
N ALA A 53 11.26 -12.95 -1.18
CA ALA A 53 10.69 -13.21 0.14
C ALA A 53 11.21 -12.20 1.17
N GLU A 54 10.29 -11.59 1.89
CA GLU A 54 10.58 -10.65 2.99
C GLU A 54 10.15 -11.26 4.33
N VAL A 55 10.64 -10.68 5.43
CA VAL A 55 10.36 -11.22 6.79
C VAL A 55 9.15 -10.53 7.42
N THR A 56 8.86 -9.28 7.05
CA THR A 56 7.72 -8.51 7.56
C THR A 56 7.20 -7.54 6.51
N GLY A 57 5.92 -7.20 6.55
CA GLY A 57 5.36 -6.15 5.70
C GLY A 57 5.96 -4.79 6.06
N ARG A 58 6.23 -3.97 5.04
CA ARG A 58 6.66 -2.58 5.23
C ARG A 58 5.82 -1.67 4.36
N LEU A 59 5.30 -0.60 4.98
CA LEU A 59 4.58 0.48 4.33
C LEU A 59 5.24 1.79 4.74
N CYS A 60 5.68 2.59 3.75
CA CYS A 60 6.14 3.95 3.94
C CYS A 60 5.23 4.89 3.15
N VAL A 61 4.64 5.86 3.84
CA VAL A 61 3.71 6.84 3.26
C VAL A 61 4.26 8.24 3.52
N ILE A 62 4.29 9.05 2.47
CA ILE A 62 4.69 10.46 2.52
C ILE A 62 3.49 11.28 2.08
N GLY A 63 3.10 12.27 2.89
CA GLY A 63 1.99 13.16 2.58
C GLY A 63 1.69 14.17 3.68
N ILE A 64 0.57 14.87 3.53
CA ILE A 64 0.12 15.97 4.39
C ILE A 64 -1.19 15.52 5.08
N ASP A 65 -1.34 15.84 6.36
CA ASP A 65 -2.52 15.53 7.19
C ASP A 65 -2.94 14.05 7.10
N LEU A 66 -1.96 13.17 7.24
CA LEU A 66 -2.15 11.72 7.09
C LEU A 66 -3.04 11.13 8.18
N ASP A 67 -4.11 10.44 7.79
CA ASP A 67 -4.86 9.56 8.68
C ASP A 67 -4.10 8.23 8.86
N LYS A 68 -3.26 8.20 9.89
CA LYS A 68 -2.46 7.01 10.22
C LYS A 68 -3.30 5.80 10.60
N ALA A 69 -4.51 5.99 11.15
CA ALA A 69 -5.36 4.88 11.55
C ALA A 69 -6.02 4.25 10.33
N GLY A 70 -6.66 5.06 9.48
CA GLY A 70 -7.25 4.61 8.22
C GLY A 70 -6.23 3.96 7.29
N LEU A 71 -5.00 4.52 7.19
CA LEU A 71 -3.92 3.89 6.41
C LEU A 71 -3.53 2.50 6.93
N LYS A 72 -3.45 2.33 8.25
CA LYS A 72 -3.15 1.02 8.85
C LYS A 72 -4.24 0.00 8.58
N GLU A 73 -5.50 0.43 8.66
CA GLU A 73 -6.66 -0.41 8.37
C GLU A 73 -6.72 -0.81 6.89
N LEU A 74 -6.55 0.16 5.98
CA LEU A 74 -6.53 -0.04 4.53
C LEU A 74 -5.46 -1.07 4.10
N PHE A 75 -4.26 -0.99 4.68
CA PHE A 75 -3.16 -1.90 4.38
C PHE A 75 -3.08 -3.12 5.32
N ASN A 76 -4.00 -3.22 6.28
CA ASN A 76 -4.04 -4.27 7.29
C ASN A 76 -2.64 -4.56 7.88
N VAL A 77 -1.96 -3.47 8.25
CA VAL A 77 -0.63 -3.43 8.87
C VAL A 77 -0.77 -2.92 10.30
N GLY A 78 -0.37 -3.74 11.26
CA GLY A 78 -0.49 -3.47 12.70
C GLY A 78 0.37 -4.43 13.48
#